data_AF-I4EB30-F1
#
_entry.id   AF-I4EB30-F1
#
_cell.length_a   1.000
_cell.length_b   1.000
_cell.length_c   1.000
_cell.angle_alpha   90.00
_cell.angle_beta   90.00
_cell.angle_gamma   90.00
#
_symmetry.space_group_name_H-M   'P 1'
#
loop_
_entity.id
_entity.type
_entity.pdbx_description
1 polymer ?
#
loop_
_entity_poly.entity_id
_entity_poly.type
_entity_poly.pdbx_seq_one_letter_code
_entity_poly.pdbx_strand_id
1 'polypeptide(L)'
;MRLKRPRHASPEEVRISREGEWAIIEYADPTISSVRLRLGSGNEKMTDAAILALLNLTVDAQDEISAQSENRVIEVPLGRPQIKYFEEGDQWVPRAQVLRCHLEDDEEGKLVVYVDDQKLDLQQFGRMLTTYAGWGMRIYFVDDDAVAEEPTVEVKDPED
;
A
#
# COMPACT_ATOMS: atom_id res chain seq x y z
N MET A 1 -2.62 -15.42 -8.57
CA MET A 1 -2.55 -14.38 -9.64
C MET A 1 -2.79 -13.03 -8.97
N ARG A 2 -1.95 -12.02 -9.22
CA ARG A 2 -2.18 -10.66 -8.70
C ARG A 2 -3.33 -10.02 -9.48
N LEU A 3 -4.35 -9.54 -8.79
CA LEU A 3 -5.45 -8.79 -9.41
C LEU A 3 -4.96 -7.42 -9.90
N LYS A 4 -5.45 -6.98 -11.05
CA LYS A 4 -5.22 -5.66 -11.62
C LYS A 4 -5.82 -4.59 -10.72
N ARG A 5 -5.26 -3.37 -10.81
CA ARG A 5 -5.78 -2.21 -10.08
C ARG A 5 -7.20 -1.89 -10.57
N PRO A 6 -8.09 -1.43 -9.66
CA PRO A 6 -9.35 -0.82 -10.04
C PRO A 6 -9.12 0.28 -11.08
N ARG A 7 -10.01 0.35 -12.06
CA ARG A 7 -9.99 1.32 -13.16
C ARG A 7 -11.33 2.03 -13.26
N HIS A 8 -11.36 3.16 -13.94
CA HIS A 8 -12.62 3.81 -14.29
C HIS A 8 -13.60 2.80 -14.93
N ALA A 9 -14.84 2.78 -14.45
CA ALA A 9 -15.83 1.75 -14.78
C ALA A 9 -17.21 2.32 -15.09
N SER A 10 -17.96 1.64 -15.96
CA SER A 10 -19.39 1.92 -16.18
C SER A 10 -20.28 1.08 -15.23
N PRO A 11 -21.57 1.42 -15.08
CA PRO A 11 -22.48 0.68 -14.21
C PRO A 11 -22.63 -0.80 -14.57
N GLU A 12 -22.51 -1.17 -15.84
CA GLU A 12 -22.61 -2.58 -16.25
C GLU A 12 -21.31 -3.37 -16.03
N GLU A 13 -20.20 -2.69 -15.74
CA GLU A 13 -18.91 -3.33 -15.45
C GLU A 13 -18.75 -3.66 -13.96
N VAL A 14 -19.67 -3.26 -13.10
CA VAL A 14 -19.56 -3.46 -11.65
C VAL A 14 -20.86 -3.95 -11.00
N ARG A 15 -20.69 -4.66 -9.90
CA ARG A 15 -21.74 -4.96 -8.94
C ARG A 15 -21.42 -4.24 -7.63
N ILE A 16 -22.41 -3.51 -7.10
CA ILE A 16 -22.25 -2.78 -5.84
C ILE A 16 -23.11 -3.45 -4.77
N SER A 17 -22.49 -3.81 -3.65
CA SER A 17 -23.16 -4.29 -2.45
C SER A 17 -22.80 -3.40 -1.25
N ARG A 18 -23.57 -3.51 -0.16
CA ARG A 18 -23.40 -2.70 1.04
C ARG A 18 -23.29 -3.61 2.25
N GLU A 19 -22.27 -3.37 3.08
CA GLU A 19 -22.03 -4.08 4.35
C GLU A 19 -21.81 -3.03 5.46
N GLY A 20 -22.89 -2.67 6.16
CA GLY A 20 -22.86 -1.62 7.18
C GLY A 20 -22.37 -0.28 6.61
N GLU A 21 -21.27 0.25 7.14
CA GLU A 21 -20.66 1.51 6.70
C GLU A 21 -19.89 1.40 5.37
N TRP A 22 -19.81 0.21 4.78
CA TRP A 22 -18.99 -0.08 3.61
C TRP A 22 -19.82 -0.29 2.35
N ALA A 23 -19.42 0.35 1.26
CA ALA A 23 -19.80 -0.05 -0.08
C ALA A 23 -18.70 -0.95 -0.67
N ILE A 24 -19.11 -2.10 -1.20
CA ILE A 24 -18.21 -3.06 -1.85
C ILE A 24 -18.53 -3.03 -3.34
N ILE A 25 -17.53 -2.71 -4.14
CA ILE A 25 -17.65 -2.64 -5.60
C ILE A 25 -16.82 -3.78 -6.19
N GLU A 26 -17.49 -4.70 -6.86
CA GLU A 26 -16.90 -5.86 -7.52
C GLU A 26 -16.95 -5.65 -9.03
N TYR A 27 -15.82 -5.80 -9.72
CA TYR A 27 -15.78 -5.73 -11.18
C TYR A 27 -16.30 -7.02 -11.80
N ALA A 28 -17.00 -6.90 -12.92
CA ALA A 28 -17.42 -8.04 -13.73
C ALA A 28 -16.22 -8.81 -14.31
N ASP A 29 -15.09 -8.13 -14.55
CA ASP A 29 -13.80 -8.76 -14.86
C ASP A 29 -13.17 -9.28 -13.56
N PRO A 30 -13.10 -10.62 -13.36
CA PRO A 30 -12.58 -11.22 -12.13
C PRO A 30 -11.06 -11.05 -11.98
N THR A 31 -10.37 -10.51 -12.99
CA THR A 31 -8.94 -10.19 -12.89
C THR A 31 -8.68 -8.84 -12.24
N ILE A 32 -9.71 -8.03 -11.95
CA ILE A 32 -9.60 -6.71 -11.30
C ILE A 32 -9.95 -6.82 -9.82
N SER A 33 -9.19 -6.14 -8.95
CA SER A 33 -9.46 -6.11 -7.52
C SER A 33 -10.78 -5.41 -7.21
N SER A 34 -11.55 -5.94 -6.26
CA SER A 34 -12.70 -5.23 -5.70
C SER A 34 -12.25 -4.02 -4.86
N VAL A 35 -13.15 -3.06 -4.67
CA VAL A 35 -12.92 -1.85 -3.88
C VAL A 35 -13.89 -1.82 -2.71
N ARG A 36 -13.40 -1.46 -1.52
CA ARG A 36 -14.23 -1.21 -0.34
C ARG A 36 -14.12 0.26 0.05
N LEU A 37 -15.22 1.00 -0.08
CA LEU A 37 -15.31 2.41 0.31
C LEU A 37 -16.03 2.54 1.64
N ARG A 38 -15.42 3.21 2.62
CA ARG A 38 -16.09 3.54 3.89
C ARG A 38 -16.90 4.82 3.70
N LEU A 39 -18.22 4.71 3.65
CA LEU A 39 -19.15 5.83 3.42
C LEU A 39 -19.92 6.22 4.69
N GLY A 40 -19.68 5.52 5.80
CA GLY A 40 -20.35 5.76 7.08
C GLY A 40 -21.85 5.48 7.02
N SER A 41 -22.62 6.05 7.94
CA SER A 41 -24.08 5.90 8.00
C SER A 41 -24.82 6.48 6.78
N GLY A 42 -24.13 7.22 5.90
CA GLY A 42 -24.70 7.73 4.65
C GLY A 42 -24.81 6.69 3.54
N ASN A 43 -24.11 5.56 3.65
CA ASN A 43 -24.02 4.50 2.64
C ASN A 43 -25.39 3.99 2.16
N GLU A 44 -26.31 3.77 3.10
CA GLU A 44 -27.65 3.25 2.80
C GLU A 44 -28.50 4.20 1.94
N LYS A 45 -28.21 5.50 1.98
CA LYS A 45 -28.96 6.53 1.25
C LYS A 45 -28.32 6.88 -0.09
N MET A 46 -27.08 6.46 -0.33
CA MET A 46 -26.39 6.72 -1.58
C MET A 46 -26.88 5.76 -2.66
N THR A 47 -27.09 6.27 -3.87
CA THR A 47 -27.41 5.43 -5.03
C THR A 47 -26.15 4.73 -5.53
N ASP A 48 -26.31 3.59 -6.21
CA ASP A 48 -25.18 2.89 -6.84
C ASP A 48 -24.44 3.79 -7.83
N ALA A 49 -25.16 4.65 -8.55
CA ALA A 49 -24.56 5.65 -9.44
C ALA A 49 -23.68 6.67 -8.69
N ALA A 50 -24.08 7.11 -7.50
CA ALA A 50 -23.27 8.01 -6.68
C ALA A 50 -22.03 7.32 -6.10
N ILE A 51 -22.16 6.06 -5.69
CA ILE A 51 -21.04 5.24 -5.20
C ILE A 51 -20.04 4.98 -6.34
N LEU A 52 -20.52 4.66 -7.55
CA LEU A 52 -19.69 4.48 -8.73
C LEU A 52 -18.99 5.77 -9.14
N ALA A 53 -19.70 6.90 -9.12
CA ALA A 53 -19.08 8.20 -9.41
C ALA A 53 -17.95 8.52 -8.42
N LEU A 54 -18.13 8.21 -7.13
CA LEU A 54 -17.10 8.38 -6.11
C LEU A 54 -15.89 7.45 -6.33
N LEU A 55 -16.13 6.19 -6.71
CA LEU A 55 -15.08 5.27 -7.12
C LEU A 55 -14.28 5.85 -8.29
N ASN A 56 -14.97 6.20 -9.37
CA ASN A 56 -14.34 6.70 -10.59
C ASN A 56 -13.53 7.97 -10.33
N LEU A 57 -14.07 8.92 -9.56
CA LEU A 57 -13.34 10.10 -9.12
C LEU A 57 -12.07 9.75 -8.33
N THR A 58 -12.14 8.74 -7.46
CA THR A 58 -10.99 8.28 -6.68
C THR A 58 -9.94 7.64 -7.57
N VAL A 59 -10.36 6.82 -8.54
CA VAL A 59 -9.47 6.19 -9.51
C VAL A 59 -8.82 7.24 -10.40
N ASP A 60 -9.57 8.19 -10.94
CA ASP A 60 -9.04 9.26 -11.80
C ASP A 60 -8.01 10.11 -11.05
N ALA A 61 -8.28 10.46 -9.78
CA ALA A 61 -7.31 11.17 -8.95
C ALA A 61 -6.04 10.34 -8.68
N GLN A 62 -6.18 9.03 -8.46
CA GLN A 62 -5.03 8.13 -8.30
C GLN A 62 -4.23 7.96 -9.59
N ASP A 63 -4.91 7.88 -10.72
CA ASP A 63 -4.30 7.77 -12.05
C ASP A 63 -3.61 9.09 -12.43
N GLU A 64 -4.18 10.24 -12.08
CA GLU A 64 -3.54 11.55 -12.27
C GLU A 64 -2.27 11.68 -11.40
N ILE A 65 -2.32 11.30 -10.13
CA ILE A 65 -1.14 11.24 -9.24
C ILE A 65 -0.10 10.27 -9.80
N SER A 66 -0.53 9.11 -10.31
CA SER A 66 0.38 8.09 -10.87
C SER A 66 1.01 8.58 -12.18
N ALA A 67 0.24 9.23 -13.06
CA ALA A 67 0.66 9.75 -14.35
C ALA A 67 1.58 10.98 -14.21
N GLN A 68 1.42 11.75 -13.13
CA GLN A 68 2.31 12.87 -12.79
C GLN A 68 3.56 12.41 -12.03
N SER A 69 3.63 11.14 -11.59
CA SER A 69 4.83 10.61 -10.94
C SER A 69 5.82 10.10 -11.99
N GLU A 70 6.99 10.75 -12.10
CA GLU A 70 8.12 10.28 -12.91
C GLU A 70 8.79 9.02 -12.32
N ASN A 71 8.03 8.13 -11.66
CA ASN A 71 8.56 7.04 -10.83
C ASN A 71 9.59 7.52 -9.80
N ARG A 72 9.41 8.73 -9.28
CA ARG A 72 10.31 9.36 -8.32
C ARG A 72 9.96 8.93 -6.89
N VAL A 73 10.91 8.27 -6.23
CA VAL A 73 10.82 7.95 -4.80
C VAL A 73 11.50 9.03 -3.97
N ILE A 74 10.97 9.31 -2.79
CA ILE A 74 11.58 10.22 -1.82
C ILE A 74 12.12 9.36 -0.68
N GLU A 75 13.34 9.65 -0.27
CA GLU A 75 13.98 9.07 0.89
C GLU A 75 14.09 10.10 2.02
N VAL A 76 13.79 9.67 3.24
CA VAL A 76 13.99 10.53 4.41
C VAL A 76 15.48 10.62 4.71
N PRO A 77 16.06 11.83 4.88
CA PRO A 77 17.48 11.99 5.21
C PRO A 77 17.91 11.22 6.46
N LEU A 78 19.16 10.78 6.50
CA LEU A 78 19.75 10.13 7.68
C LEU A 78 19.58 10.99 8.94
N GLY A 79 19.39 10.33 10.08
CA GLY A 79 19.14 10.98 11.37
C GLY A 79 17.74 11.58 11.52
N ARG A 80 16.85 11.40 10.54
CA ARG A 80 15.43 11.76 10.67
C ARG A 80 14.56 10.50 10.68
N PRO A 81 13.51 10.45 11.52
CA PRO A 81 12.62 9.29 11.55
C PRO A 81 12.00 9.01 10.18
N GLN A 82 12.06 7.77 9.72
CA GLN A 82 11.43 7.29 8.49
C GLN A 82 9.95 7.00 8.69
N ILE A 83 9.54 6.67 9.91
CA ILE A 83 8.15 6.36 10.26
C ILE A 83 7.62 7.31 11.32
N LYS A 84 6.30 7.43 11.40
CA LYS A 84 5.61 8.11 12.50
C LYS A 84 4.41 7.29 12.92
N TYR A 85 4.03 7.39 14.18
CA TYR A 85 2.80 6.77 14.66
C TYR A 85 1.60 7.67 14.29
N PHE A 86 0.52 7.05 13.81
CA PHE A 86 -0.72 7.70 13.45
C PHE A 86 -1.81 7.22 14.40
N GLU A 87 -2.17 8.08 15.36
CA GLU A 87 -3.02 7.72 16.51
C GLU A 87 -4.43 7.30 16.08
N GLU A 88 -5.05 8.03 15.16
CA GLU A 88 -6.43 7.76 14.72
C GLU A 88 -6.55 6.41 14.00
N GLY A 89 -5.45 5.94 13.41
CA GLY A 89 -5.35 4.66 12.74
C GLY A 89 -4.63 3.59 13.55
N ASP A 90 -4.22 3.86 14.79
CA ASP A 90 -3.43 2.97 15.67
C ASP A 90 -2.36 2.18 14.89
N GLN A 91 -1.50 2.89 14.16
CA GLN A 91 -0.51 2.25 13.31
C GLN A 91 0.69 3.14 13.02
N TRP A 92 1.82 2.50 12.72
CA TRP A 92 2.94 3.18 12.09
C TRP A 92 2.64 3.49 10.62
N VAL A 93 3.07 4.65 10.16
CA VAL A 93 2.98 5.05 8.75
C VAL A 93 4.35 5.55 8.25
N PRO A 94 4.76 5.18 7.02
CA PRO A 94 5.96 5.73 6.40
C PRO A 94 5.83 7.23 6.17
N ARG A 95 6.94 7.96 6.29
CA ARG A 95 7.03 9.38 5.96
C ARG A 95 7.48 9.64 4.52
N ALA A 96 8.08 8.64 3.87
CA ALA A 96 8.49 8.66 2.48
C ALA A 96 8.56 7.23 1.92
N GLN A 97 8.83 7.09 0.62
CA GLN A 97 8.71 5.84 -0.13
C GLN A 97 9.89 4.88 0.08
N VAL A 98 11.04 5.37 0.55
CA VAL A 98 12.20 4.52 0.90
C VAL A 98 12.21 4.25 2.40
N LEU A 99 12.28 2.96 2.76
CA LEU A 99 12.44 2.46 4.11
C LEU A 99 13.74 1.66 4.20
N ARG A 100 14.65 2.12 5.06
CA ARG A 100 15.84 1.40 5.49
C ARG A 100 15.46 0.55 6.69
N CYS A 101 15.45 -0.76 6.48
CA CYS A 101 14.98 -1.74 7.46
C CYS A 101 16.11 -2.71 7.82
N HIS A 102 16.19 -3.10 9.09
CA HIS A 102 17.00 -4.23 9.53
C HIS A 102 16.07 -5.40 9.84
N LEU A 103 16.49 -6.61 9.47
CA LEU A 103 15.70 -7.83 9.67
C LEU A 103 16.38 -8.70 10.73
N GLU A 104 15.60 -9.13 11.71
CA GLU A 104 15.97 -10.15 12.69
C GLU A 104 14.88 -11.22 12.74
N ASP A 105 15.16 -12.33 13.41
CA ASP A 105 14.15 -13.25 13.90
C ASP A 105 14.04 -13.18 15.43
N ASP A 106 12.87 -13.55 15.95
CA ASP A 106 12.71 -13.77 17.38
C ASP A 106 13.09 -15.21 17.78
N GLU A 107 12.97 -15.55 19.08
CA GLU A 107 13.26 -16.87 19.61
C GLU A 107 12.43 -18.01 18.97
N GLU A 108 11.31 -17.68 18.32
CA GLU A 108 10.43 -18.60 17.61
C GLU A 108 10.69 -18.63 16.10
N GLY A 109 11.69 -17.88 15.61
CA GLY A 109 12.03 -17.78 14.20
C GLY A 109 11.07 -16.89 13.39
N LYS A 110 10.30 -16.01 14.04
CA LYS A 110 9.38 -15.09 13.37
C LYS A 110 10.09 -13.79 13.00
N LEU A 111 9.74 -13.24 11.84
CA LEU A 111 10.30 -11.98 11.35
C LEU A 111 10.04 -10.84 12.34
N VAL A 112 11.13 -10.16 12.68
CA VAL A 112 11.17 -8.87 13.34
C VAL A 112 11.82 -7.87 12.39
N VAL A 113 11.18 -6.71 12.20
CA VAL A 113 11.70 -5.64 11.35
C VAL A 113 11.98 -4.42 12.21
N TYR A 114 13.21 -3.91 12.14
CA TYR A 114 13.55 -2.63 12.73
C TYR A 114 13.50 -1.53 11.67
N VAL A 115 12.77 -0.47 11.97
CA VAL A 115 12.77 0.77 11.18
C VAL A 115 12.95 1.92 12.15
N ASP A 116 14.02 2.70 11.96
CA ASP A 116 14.53 3.61 13.00
C ASP A 116 14.76 2.82 14.31
N ASP A 117 14.35 3.37 15.46
CA ASP A 117 14.45 2.71 16.77
C ASP A 117 13.22 1.81 17.09
N GLN A 118 12.34 1.54 16.11
CA GLN A 118 11.11 0.78 16.34
C GLN A 118 11.27 -0.67 15.92
N LYS A 119 11.00 -1.58 16.87
CA LYS A 119 10.85 -3.01 16.63
C LYS A 119 9.42 -3.32 16.22
N LEU A 120 9.23 -3.80 14.98
CA LEU A 120 7.93 -4.14 14.43
C LEU A 120 7.82 -5.64 14.19
N ASP A 121 6.73 -6.24 14.66
CA ASP A 121 6.38 -7.59 14.23
C ASP A 121 5.84 -7.60 12.78
N LEU A 122 5.68 -8.80 12.21
CA LEU A 122 5.15 -8.98 10.86
C LEU A 122 3.77 -8.32 10.66
N GLN A 123 2.90 -8.33 11.68
CA GLN A 123 1.57 -7.74 11.58
C GLN A 123 1.64 -6.21 11.53
N GLN A 124 2.44 -5.60 12.39
CA GLN A 124 2.65 -4.15 12.46
C GLN A 124 3.34 -3.65 11.20
N PHE A 125 4.42 -4.32 10.76
CA PHE A 125 5.12 -3.97 9.53
C PHE A 125 4.21 -4.13 8.31
N GLY A 126 3.50 -5.26 8.20
CA GLY A 126 2.53 -5.50 7.13
C GLY A 126 1.42 -4.44 7.08
N ARG A 127 0.88 -4.06 8.24
CA ARG A 127 -0.12 -2.99 8.35
C ARG A 127 0.44 -1.64 7.90
N MET A 128 1.65 -1.29 8.30
CA MET A 128 2.33 -0.06 7.85
C MET A 128 2.46 0.01 6.32
N LEU A 129 2.84 -1.09 5.67
CA LEU A 129 2.97 -1.17 4.21
C LEU A 129 1.64 -0.95 3.47
N THR A 130 0.49 -1.12 4.11
CA THR A 130 -0.82 -0.84 3.49
C THR A 130 -1.01 0.64 3.14
N THR A 131 -0.18 1.54 3.68
CA THR A 131 -0.09 2.94 3.24
C THR A 131 0.18 3.05 1.73
N TYR A 132 0.85 2.06 1.14
CA TYR A 132 1.17 1.97 -0.28
C TYR A 132 0.30 0.94 -1.02
N ALA A 133 -0.89 0.61 -0.52
CA ALA A 133 -1.79 -0.30 -1.20
C ALA A 133 -2.06 0.16 -2.65
N GLY A 134 -1.85 -0.75 -3.61
CA GLY A 134 -1.94 -0.48 -5.04
C GLY A 134 -0.62 -0.13 -5.74
N TRP A 135 0.46 0.14 -5.00
CA TRP A 135 1.78 0.42 -5.55
C TRP A 135 2.59 -0.88 -5.76
N GLY A 136 3.74 -0.77 -6.44
CA GLY A 136 4.74 -1.83 -6.51
C GLY A 136 5.83 -1.61 -5.45
N MET A 137 6.48 -2.70 -5.03
CA MET A 137 7.63 -2.64 -4.11
C MET A 137 8.75 -3.54 -4.65
N ARG A 138 9.99 -3.06 -4.57
CA ARG A 138 11.22 -3.82 -4.83
C ARG A 138 12.02 -3.84 -3.53
N ILE A 139 12.47 -5.03 -3.12
CA ILE A 139 13.26 -5.22 -1.90
C ILE A 139 14.69 -5.56 -2.30
N TYR A 140 15.66 -4.96 -1.64
CA TYR A 140 17.07 -5.27 -1.76
C TYR A 140 17.55 -5.82 -0.41
N PHE A 141 18.35 -6.89 -0.46
CA PHE A 141 19.09 -7.38 0.69
C PHE A 141 20.54 -6.91 0.54
N VAL A 142 21.05 -6.25 1.56
CA VAL A 142 22.40 -5.69 1.64
C VAL A 142 23.01 -6.05 3.00
N ASP A 143 24.32 -5.88 3.14
CA ASP A 143 24.98 -6.00 4.43
C ASP A 143 24.42 -4.98 5.43
N ASP A 144 24.44 -5.32 6.72
CA ASP A 144 23.80 -4.56 7.80
C ASP A 144 24.25 -3.08 7.84
N ASP A 145 25.53 -2.83 7.58
CA ASP A 145 26.16 -1.51 7.56
C ASP A 145 25.88 -0.72 6.27
N ALA A 146 25.42 -1.39 5.20
CA ALA A 146 25.16 -0.79 3.90
C ALA A 146 23.69 -0.39 3.68
N VAL A 147 22.79 -0.57 4.67
CA VAL A 147 21.35 -0.30 4.52
C VAL A 147 21.02 1.14 4.10
N ALA A 148 21.91 2.09 4.43
CA ALA A 148 21.77 3.51 4.12
C ALA A 148 22.29 3.90 2.73
N GLU A 149 22.96 2.97 2.05
CA GLU A 149 23.58 3.21 0.76
C GLU A 149 22.65 2.73 -0.37
N GLU A 150 22.64 3.46 -1.49
CA GLU A 150 21.94 2.98 -2.68
C GLU A 150 22.72 1.80 -3.28
N PRO A 151 22.15 0.58 -3.31
CA PRO A 151 22.88 -0.58 -3.81
C PRO A 151 23.03 -0.49 -5.32
N THR A 152 24.20 -0.91 -5.82
CA THR A 152 24.35 -1.21 -7.24
C THR A 152 23.68 -2.53 -7.56
N VAL A 153 22.78 -2.53 -8.55
CA VAL A 153 21.99 -3.73 -8.87
C VAL A 153 22.41 -4.33 -10.20
N GLU A 154 22.92 -5.56 -10.16
CA GLU A 154 23.19 -6.36 -11.35
C GLU A 154 21.96 -7.18 -11.75
N VAL A 155 21.62 -7.19 -13.05
CA VAL A 155 20.55 -8.03 -13.61
C VAL A 155 21.18 -9.22 -14.30
N LYS A 156 21.24 -10.35 -13.60
CA LYS A 156 21.71 -11.64 -14.09
C LYS A 156 20.93 -12.77 -13.41
N ASP A 157 20.89 -13.93 -14.03
CA ASP A 157 20.41 -15.14 -13.34
C ASP A 157 21.40 -15.49 -12.22
N PRO A 158 20.92 -15.89 -11.03
CA PRO A 158 21.79 -16.32 -9.94
C PRO A 158 22.53 -17.60 -10.34
N GLU A 159 23.78 -17.73 -9.88
CA GLU A 159 24.49 -19.01 -9.92
C GLU A 159 23.85 -19.96 -8.88
N ASP A 160 23.68 -21.25 -9.24
CA ASP A 160 23.07 -22.28 -8.37
C ASP A 160 23.84 -22.51 -7.05
#